data_AF-A0A0D0D8C0-F1
#
_entry.id   AF-A0A0D0D8C0-F1
#
_cell.length_a   1.000
_cell.length_b   1.000
_cell.length_c   1.000
_cell.angle_alpha   90.00
_cell.angle_beta   90.00
_cell.angle_gamma   90.00
#
_symmetry.space_group_name_H-M   'P 1'
#
loop_
_entity.id
_entity.type
_entity.pdbx_description
1 polymer ?
#
loop_
_entity_poly.entity_id
_entity_poly.type
_entity_poly.pdbx_seq_one_letter_code
_entity_poly.pdbx_strand_id
1 'polypeptide(L)' 'MVHLALKWISNQCSTFAECLIVFAAVEGIFFSNSFASVFWLKKQGLLPGLTFSNKLIGHDEGMHADFTCFLLSH' A
#
# COMPACT_ATOMS: atom_id res chain seq x y z
N MET A 1 5.96 -8.81 3.55
CA MET A 1 6.22 -7.49 2.94
C MET A 1 7.73 -7.21 2.82
N VAL A 2 8.46 -7.01 3.92
CA VAL A 2 9.90 -6.65 3.90
C VAL A 2 10.78 -7.63 3.11
N HIS A 3 10.61 -8.94 3.26
CA HIS A 3 11.39 -9.92 2.50
C HIS A 3 11.09 -9.89 0.98
N LEU A 4 9.84 -9.63 0.60
CA LEU A 4 9.45 -9.48 -0.80
C LEU A 4 10.06 -8.19 -1.36
N ALA A 5 9.94 -7.07 -0.64
CA ALA A 5 10.49 -5.79 -1.05
C ALA A 5 12.01 -5.85 -1.24
N LEU A 6 12.76 -6.40 -0.28
CA LEU A 6 14.23 -6.50 -0.36
C LEU A 6 14.71 -7.36 -1.54
N LYS A 7 13.99 -8.44 -1.86
CA LYS A 7 14.35 -9.33 -2.98
C LYS A 7 14.32 -8.61 -4.33
N TRP A 8 13.42 -7.65 -4.51
CA TRP A 8 13.21 -6.98 -5.80
C TRP A 8 13.82 -5.58 -5.83
N ILE A 9 13.80 -4.85 -4.72
CA ILE A 9 14.33 -3.48 -4.66
C ILE A 9 15.85 -3.49 -4.49
N SER A 10 16.42 -4.45 -3.75
CA SER A 10 17.87 -4.51 -3.51
C SER A 10 18.62 -5.37 -4.53
N ASN A 11 17.92 -5.97 -5.49
CA ASN A 11 18.54 -6.77 -6.53
C ASN A 11 19.01 -5.87 -7.68
N GLN A 12 20.32 -5.91 -7.98
CA GLN A 12 20.90 -5.10 -9.06
C GLN A 12 20.40 -5.48 -10.45
N CYS A 13 19.80 -6.67 -10.61
CA CYS A 13 19.21 -7.12 -11.86
C CYS A 13 17.76 -6.67 -12.06
N SER A 14 17.12 -6.04 -11.05
CA SER A 14 15.74 -5.60 -11.16
C SER A 14 15.65 -4.27 -11.90
N THR A 15 14.78 -4.24 -12.90
CA THR A 15 14.47 -3.02 -13.66
C THR A 15 13.67 -2.06 -12.80
N PHE A 16 13.72 -0.77 -13.14
CA PHE A 16 12.91 0.24 -12.48
C PHE A 16 11.41 -0.09 -12.54
N ALA A 17 10.92 -0.62 -13.67
CA ALA A 17 9.54 -1.05 -13.84
C ALA A 17 9.15 -2.20 -12.88
N GLU A 18 10.02 -3.20 -12.69
CA GLU A 18 9.78 -4.28 -11.72
C GLU A 18 9.73 -3.75 -10.29
N CYS A 19 10.61 -2.79 -9.94
CA CYS A 19 10.57 -2.13 -8.64
C CYS A 19 9.25 -1.37 -8.42
N LEU A 20 8.76 -0.65 -9.44
CA LEU A 20 7.47 0.05 -9.39
C LEU A 20 6.30 -0.94 -9.21
N ILE A 21 6.27 -2.05 -9.94
CA ILE A 21 5.22 -3.07 -9.78
C ILE A 21 5.20 -3.63 -8.34
N VAL A 22 6.38 -3.93 -7.79
CA VAL A 22 6.50 -4.42 -6.41
C VAL A 22 6.05 -3.36 -5.40
N PHE A 23 6.40 -2.10 -5.64
CA PHE A 23 5.98 -0.98 -4.80
C PHE A 23 4.46 -0.79 -4.83
N ALA A 24 3.84 -0.75 -6.00
CA ALA A 24 2.38 -0.67 -6.13
C ALA A 24 1.66 -1.85 -5.45
N ALA A 25 2.20 -3.06 -5.56
CA ALA A 25 1.64 -4.24 -4.88
C ALA A 25 1.74 -4.13 -3.35
N VAL A 26 2.84 -3.57 -2.83
CA VAL A 26 3.04 -3.34 -1.40
C VAL A 26 2.05 -2.30 -0.87
N GLU A 27 1.95 -1.14 -1.51
CA GLU A 27 1.08 -0.05 -1.05
C GLU A 27 -0.42 -0.35 -1.27
N GLY A 28 -0.78 -0.91 -2.42
CA GLY A 28 -2.18 -1.17 -2.77
C GLY A 28 -2.73 -2.49 -2.23
N ILE A 29 -2.01 -3.60 -2.40
CA ILE A 29 -2.55 -4.93 -2.12
C ILE A 29 -2.26 -5.34 -0.67
N PHE A 30 -1.01 -5.26 -0.23
CA PHE A 30 -0.65 -5.78 1.10
C PHE A 30 -1.26 -4.98 2.26
N PHE A 31 -1.37 -3.65 2.13
CA PHE A 31 -2.00 -2.84 3.18
C PHE A 31 -3.53 -2.88 3.18
N SER A 32 -4.16 -3.23 2.06
CA SER A 32 -5.63 -3.29 1.95
C SER A 32 -6.30 -4.16 3.01
N ASN A 33 -5.65 -5.27 3.40
CA ASN A 33 -6.19 -6.18 4.41
C ASN A 33 -6.22 -5.55 5.81
N SER A 34 -5.18 -4.78 6.17
CA SER A 34 -5.14 -4.01 7.41
C SER A 34 -6.26 -2.96 7.41
N PHE A 35 -6.37 -2.18 6.32
CA PHE A 35 -7.40 -1.15 6.20
C PHE A 35 -8.82 -1.72 6.31
N ALA A 36 -9.08 -2.87 5.70
CA ALA A 36 -10.37 -3.56 5.79
C ALA A 36 -10.70 -4.01 7.23
N SER A 37 -9.73 -4.56 7.96
CA SER A 37 -9.93 -5.00 9.35
C SER A 37 -10.22 -3.84 10.31
N VAL A 38 -9.56 -2.68 10.14
CA VAL A 38 -9.85 -1.48 10.94
C VAL A 38 -11.16 -0.83 10.52
N PHE A 39 -11.50 -0.88 9.22
CA PHE A 39 -12.81 -0.44 8.75
C PHE A 39 -13.96 -1.30 9.32
N TRP A 40 -13.73 -2.58 9.60
CA TRP A 40 -14.70 -3.40 10.33
C TRP A 40 -14.96 -2.85 11.73
N LEU A 41 -13.93 -2.43 12.47
CA LEU A 41 -14.10 -1.78 13.78
C LEU A 41 -14.92 -0.49 13.68
N LYS A 42 -14.75 0.27 12.59
CA LYS A 42 -15.56 1.45 12.30
C LYS A 42 -17.04 1.11 12.15
N LYS A 43 -17.38 0.01 11.47
CA LYS A 43 -18.79 -0.43 11.33
C LYS A 43 -19.43 -0.77 12.68
N GLN A 44 -18.63 -1.18 13.67
CA GLN A 44 -19.08 -1.44 15.03
C GLN A 44 -19.12 -0.18 15.92
N GLY A 45 -18.75 1.00 15.39
CA GLY A 45 -18.69 2.24 16.15
C GLY A 45 -17.54 2.30 17.17
N LEU A 46 -16.51 1.47 17.00
CA LEU A 46 -15.38 1.38 17.93
C LEU A 46 -14.18 2.21 17.47
N LEU A 47 -13.41 2.71 18.44
CA LEU A 47 -12.12 3.39 18.25
C LEU A 47 -12.17 4.50 17.16
N PRO A 48 -12.95 5.57 17.35
CA PRO A 48 -13.16 6.61 16.34
C PRO A 48 -11.87 7.30 15.89
N GLY A 49 -10.91 7.52 16.80
CA GLY A 49 -9.60 8.08 16.45
C GLY A 49 -8.80 7.15 15.53
N LEU A 50 -8.75 5.84 15.85
CA LEU A 50 -8.04 4.85 15.03
C LEU A 50 -8.67 4.73 13.64
N THR A 51 -10.00 4.66 13.56
CA THR A 51 -10.72 4.50 12.29
C THR A 51 -10.67 5.76 11.42
N PHE A 52 -10.58 6.94 12.03
CA PHE A 52 -10.30 8.19 11.32
C PHE A 52 -8.88 8.20 10.75
N SER A 53 -7.85 7.93 11.57
CA SER A 53 -6.47 7.85 11.10
C SER A 53 -6.29 6.80 10.01
N ASN A 54 -6.93 5.64 10.13
CA ASN A 54 -6.90 4.59 9.12
C ASN A 54 -7.52 5.03 7.78
N LYS A 55 -8.52 5.92 7.80
CA LYS A 55 -9.08 6.49 6.57
C LYS A 55 -8.08 7.44 5.90
N LEU A 56 -7.37 8.25 6.68
CA LEU A 56 -6.36 9.17 6.15
C LEU A 56 -5.17 8.39 5.55
N ILE A 57 -4.62 7.44 6.30
CA ILE A 57 -3.50 6.60 5.83
C ILE A 57 -3.93 5.82 4.58
N GLY A 58 -5.12 5.21 4.58
CA GLY A 58 -5.61 4.46 3.41
C GLY A 58 -5.85 5.34 2.17
N HIS A 59 -6.13 6.63 2.34
CA HIS A 59 -6.18 7.58 1.23
C HIS A 59 -4.78 7.86 0.68
N ASP A 60 -3.81 8.08 1.55
CA ASP A 60 -2.43 8.36 1.16
C ASP A 60 -1.79 7.16 0.45
N GLU A 61 -2.00 5.92 0.93
CA GLU A 61 -1.50 4.72 0.24
C GLU A 61 -2.18 4.49 -1.12
N GLY A 62 -3.45 4.89 -1.26
CA GLY A 62 -4.12 4.90 -2.55
C GLY A 62 -3.44 5.84 -3.55
N MET A 63 -3.10 7.06 -3.11
CA MET A 63 -2.34 8.00 -3.93
C MET A 63 -0.95 7.48 -4.30
N HIS A 64 -0.25 6.79 -3.39
CA HIS A 64 1.04 6.18 -3.68
C HIS A 64 0.93 5.09 -4.75
N ALA A 65 -0.07 4.22 -4.64
CA ALA A 65 -0.33 3.17 -5.64
C ALA A 65 -0.66 3.77 -7.02
N ASP A 66 -1.54 4.77 -7.07
CA ASP A 66 -1.93 5.44 -8.31
C ASP A 66 -0.74 6.16 -8.98
N PHE A 67 0.09 6.85 -8.20
CA PHE A 67 1.29 7.51 -8.72
C PHE A 67 2.28 6.49 -9.31
N THR A 68 2.40 5.33 -8.68
CA THR A 68 3.27 4.25 -9.16
C THR A 68 2.77 3.65 -10.47
N CYS A 69 1.44 3.44 -10.59
CA CYS A 69 0.81 3.05 -11.85
C CYS A 69 1.02 4.10 -12.95
N PHE A 70 0.94 5.39 -12.61
CA PHE A 70 1.23 6.48 -13.53
C PHE A 70 2.67 6.42 -14.05
N LEU A 71 3.66 6.25 -13.16
CA LEU A 71 5.07 6.11 -13.54
C LEU A 71 5.35 4.88 -14.40
N LEU A 72 4.62 3.78 -14.19
CA LEU A 72 4.76 2.57 -15.01
C LEU A 72 4.21 2.74 -16.43
N SER A 73 3.26 3.67 -16.61
CA SER A 73 2.59 3.92 -17.89
C SER A 73 3.32 4.91 -18.82
N HIS A 74 4.39 5.55 -18.33
CA HIS A 74 5.23 6.50 -19.08
C HIS A 74 6.63 5.93 -19.33
#